data_AF-A0A1X2A4S9-F1
#
_entry.id   AF-A0A1X2A4S9-F1
#
_cell.length_a   1.000
_cell.length_b   1.000
_cell.length_c   1.000
_cell.angle_alpha   90.00
_cell.angle_beta   90.00
_cell.angle_gamma   90.00
#
_symmetry.space_group_name_H-M   'P 1'
#
loop_
_entity.id
_entity.type
_entity.pdbx_description
1 polymer ?
#
loop_
_entity_poly.entity_id
_entity_poly.type
_entity_poly.pdbx_seq_one_letter_code
_entity_poly.pdbx_strand_id
1 'polypeptide(L)'
;MLAQPVRELVCEHVAAWDGEEPGISRSWVEQAVTALDARDQAAGRLALLVAIAPYQIDDGIIAAFRDIQPADAEILAAVAWASFTATRRISGWLSPAP
;
A
#
# COMPACT_ATOMS: atom_id res chain seq x y z
N MET A 1 1.07 -9.01 -10.85
CA MET A 1 1.94 -8.01 -10.19
C MET A 1 1.26 -6.64 -10.24
N LEU A 2 1.51 -5.75 -9.27
CA LEU A 2 0.91 -4.41 -9.23
C LEU A 2 1.29 -3.58 -10.48
N ALA A 3 0.32 -2.83 -11.00
CA ALA A 3 0.54 -1.90 -12.12
C ALA A 3 1.53 -0.80 -11.74
N GLN A 4 2.24 -0.27 -12.73
CA GLN A 4 3.28 0.74 -12.51
C GLN A 4 2.77 2.01 -11.79
N PRO A 5 1.60 2.59 -12.15
CA PRO A 5 1.06 3.77 -11.44
C PRO A 5 0.77 3.48 -9.95
N VAL A 6 0.30 2.27 -9.64
CA VAL A 6 0.09 1.84 -8.25
C VAL A 6 1.40 1.81 -7.47
N ARG A 7 2.46 1.28 -8.09
CA ARG A 7 3.77 1.17 -7.45
C ARG A 7 4.39 2.54 -7.20
N GLU A 8 4.27 3.46 -8.16
CA GLU A 8 4.75 4.84 -8.03
C GLU A 8 4.04 5.56 -6.88
N LEU A 9 2.70 5.51 -6.86
CA LEU A 9 1.91 6.11 -5.80
C LEU A 9 2.27 5.59 -4.40
N VAL A 10 2.45 4.27 -4.25
CA VAL A 10 2.85 3.68 -2.96
C VAL A 10 4.26 4.11 -2.57
N CYS A 11 5.20 4.12 -3.50
CA CYS A 11 6.56 4.59 -3.25
C CYS A 11 6.59 6.05 -2.80
N GLU A 12 5.81 6.93 -3.43
CA GLU A 12 5.70 8.34 -3.05
C GLU A 12 5.18 8.51 -1.62
N HIS A 13 4.09 7.82 -1.26
CA HIS A 13 3.51 7.88 0.07
C HIS A 13 4.45 7.32 1.13
N VAL A 14 5.09 6.17 0.86
CA VAL A 14 6.06 5.56 1.79
C VAL A 14 7.31 6.42 1.95
N ALA A 15 7.76 7.11 0.90
CA ALA A 15 8.89 8.02 0.97
C ALA A 15 8.58 9.25 1.83
N ALA A 16 7.36 9.79 1.71
CA ALA A 16 6.88 10.91 2.51
C ALA A 16 6.52 10.53 3.95
N TRP A 17 6.20 9.26 4.21
CA TRP A 17 5.88 8.76 5.54
C TRP A 17 7.10 8.79 6.46
N ASP A 18 6.89 9.24 7.70
CA ASP A 18 7.88 9.44 8.74
C ASP A 18 7.74 8.47 9.92
N GLY A 19 6.78 7.55 9.87
CA GLY A 19 6.52 6.56 10.91
C GLY A 19 5.28 6.84 11.75
N GLU A 20 4.68 8.04 11.63
CA GLU A 20 3.46 8.40 12.36
C GLU A 20 2.25 7.57 11.90
N GLU A 21 1.34 7.26 12.84
CA GLU A 21 0.11 6.54 12.50
C GLU A 21 -0.80 7.43 11.66
N PRO A 22 -1.22 6.99 10.45
CA PRO A 22 -2.00 7.82 9.54
C PRO A 22 -3.48 7.88 9.96
N GLY A 23 -3.77 8.59 11.05
CA GLY A 23 -5.11 8.88 11.55
C GLY A 23 -6.00 7.65 11.83
N ILE A 24 -7.16 7.89 12.45
CA ILE A 24 -8.12 6.82 12.78
C ILE A 24 -8.93 6.38 11.54
N SER A 25 -9.06 7.24 10.54
CA SER A 25 -9.86 6.98 9.34
C SER A 25 -9.01 6.58 8.14
N ARG A 26 -9.59 5.79 7.23
CA ARG A 26 -9.00 5.45 5.92
C ARG A 26 -9.11 6.56 4.86
N SER A 27 -9.61 7.75 5.22
CA SER A 27 -9.88 8.82 4.26
C SER A 27 -8.64 9.24 3.45
N TRP A 28 -7.45 9.18 4.05
CA TRP A 28 -6.19 9.46 3.37
C TRP A 28 -5.91 8.47 2.23
N VAL A 29 -6.23 7.18 2.42
CA VAL A 29 -6.09 6.14 1.39
C VAL A 29 -7.06 6.42 0.26
N GLU A 30 -8.32 6.69 0.61
CA GLU A 30 -9.38 6.97 -0.36
C GLU A 30 -9.06 8.20 -1.21
N GLN A 31 -8.48 9.23 -0.61
CA GLN A 31 -8.00 10.42 -1.32
C GLN A 31 -6.81 10.10 -2.22
N ALA A 32 -5.81 9.38 -1.71
CA ALA A 32 -4.61 9.02 -2.46
C ALA A 32 -4.96 8.27 -3.75
N VAL A 33 -5.80 7.23 -3.66
CA VAL A 33 -6.12 6.38 -4.81
C VAL A 33 -7.00 7.07 -5.86
N THR A 34 -7.53 8.27 -5.60
CA THR A 34 -8.23 9.05 -6.65
C THR A 34 -7.32 9.46 -7.80
N ALA A 35 -6.00 9.49 -7.59
CA ALA A 35 -5.01 9.73 -8.64
C ALA A 35 -4.82 8.53 -9.59
N LEU A 36 -5.40 7.37 -9.27
CA LEU A 36 -5.34 6.16 -10.09
C LEU A 36 -6.62 5.97 -10.90
N ASP A 37 -6.48 5.30 -12.04
CA ASP A 37 -7.61 4.77 -12.79
C ASP A 37 -8.46 3.85 -11.91
N ALA A 38 -9.79 3.86 -12.12
CA ALA A 38 -10.74 3.11 -11.31
C ALA A 38 -10.38 1.62 -11.13
N ARG A 39 -9.81 0.99 -12.16
CA ARG A 39 -9.35 -0.41 -12.17
C ARG A 39 -8.18 -0.70 -11.21
N ASP A 40 -7.38 0.31 -10.90
CA ASP A 40 -6.15 0.19 -10.12
C ASP A 40 -6.32 0.65 -8.68
N GLN A 41 -7.43 1.34 -8.35
CA GLN A 41 -7.66 1.89 -7.02
C GLN A 41 -7.77 0.81 -5.93
N ALA A 42 -8.36 -0.35 -6.24
CA ALA A 42 -8.45 -1.45 -5.28
C ALA A 42 -7.04 -1.99 -4.92
N ALA A 43 -6.17 -2.11 -5.93
CA ALA A 43 -4.78 -2.49 -5.75
C ALA A 43 -3.98 -1.43 -4.98
N GLY A 44 -4.21 -0.15 -5.27
CA GLY A 44 -3.64 0.98 -4.54
C GLY A 44 -4.03 1.00 -3.06
N ARG A 45 -5.32 0.80 -2.75
CA ARG A 45 -5.80 0.76 -1.35
C ARG A 45 -5.11 -0.35 -0.56
N LEU A 46 -5.11 -1.57 -1.10
CA LEU A 46 -4.48 -2.71 -0.43
C LEU A 46 -2.99 -2.44 -0.20
N ALA A 47 -2.26 -2.00 -1.23
CA ALA A 47 -0.82 -1.79 -1.12
C ALA A 47 -0.44 -0.67 -0.13
N LEU A 48 -1.17 0.46 -0.13
CA LEU A 48 -0.95 1.53 0.84
C LEU A 48 -1.22 1.09 2.27
N LEU A 49 -2.34 0.38 2.49
CA LEU A 49 -2.70 -0.13 3.81
C LEU A 49 -1.67 -1.13 4.30
N VAL A 50 -1.24 -2.09 3.48
CA VAL A 50 -0.19 -3.04 3.86
C VAL A 50 1.11 -2.33 4.27
N ALA A 51 1.48 -1.26 3.55
CA ALA A 51 2.73 -0.56 3.78
C ALA A 51 2.71 0.31 5.04
N ILE A 52 1.61 1.01 5.33
CA ILE A 52 1.59 2.09 6.34
C ILE A 52 0.64 1.76 7.51
N ALA A 53 -0.50 1.13 7.24
CA ALA A 53 -1.54 0.88 8.25
C ALA A 53 -2.17 -0.52 8.10
N PRO A 54 -1.40 -1.61 8.24
CA PRO A 54 -1.86 -2.97 7.94
C PRO A 54 -3.03 -3.42 8.83
N TYR A 55 -3.14 -2.83 10.03
CA TYR A 55 -4.24 -3.07 10.97
C TYR A 55 -5.60 -2.52 10.48
N GLN A 56 -5.61 -1.63 9.50
CA GLN A 56 -6.84 -1.13 8.89
C GLN A 56 -7.32 -2.00 7.73
N ILE A 57 -6.70 -3.15 7.42
CA ILE A 57 -7.20 -4.04 6.36
C ILE A 57 -8.40 -4.84 6.90
N ASP A 58 -9.46 -4.94 6.11
CA ASP A 58 -10.62 -5.80 6.40
C ASP A 58 -11.01 -6.65 5.17
N ASP A 59 -12.01 -7.51 5.36
CA ASP A 59 -12.51 -8.42 4.33
C ASP A 59 -13.00 -7.68 3.08
N GLY A 60 -13.51 -6.45 3.23
CA GLY A 60 -13.96 -5.63 2.10
C GLY A 60 -12.82 -5.19 1.20
N ILE A 61 -11.68 -4.82 1.77
CA ILE A 61 -10.46 -4.51 1.01
C ILE A 61 -9.95 -5.73 0.24
N ILE A 62 -9.94 -6.90 0.88
CA ILE A 62 -9.50 -8.15 0.27
C ILE A 62 -10.45 -8.57 -0.87
N ALA A 63 -11.75 -8.48 -0.65
CA ALA A 63 -12.76 -8.79 -1.67
C ALA A 63 -12.63 -7.88 -2.90
N ALA A 64 -12.53 -6.56 -2.68
CA ALA A 64 -12.40 -5.59 -3.77
C ALA A 64 -11.13 -5.80 -4.61
N PHE A 65 -10.02 -6.22 -4.00
CA PHE A 65 -8.81 -6.58 -4.75
C PHE A 65 -9.04 -7.84 -5.60
N ARG A 66 -9.67 -8.87 -5.01
CA ARG A 66 -9.94 -10.16 -5.68
C ARG A 66 -10.88 -10.04 -6.87
N ASP A 67 -11.81 -9.09 -6.86
CA ASP A 67 -12.69 -8.81 -8.00
C ASP A 67 -11.91 -8.40 -9.27
N ILE A 68 -10.73 -7.79 -9.09
CA ILE A 68 -9.83 -7.40 -10.20
C ILE A 68 -8.76 -8.47 -10.44
N GLN A 69 -8.20 -9.04 -9.38
CA GLN A 69 -7.12 -10.03 -9.43
C GLN A 69 -7.47 -11.25 -8.56
N PRO A 70 -8.14 -12.27 -9.13
CA PRO A 70 -8.74 -13.35 -8.34
C PRO A 70 -7.74 -14.38 -7.81
N ALA A 71 -6.51 -14.39 -8.31
CA ALA A 71 -5.51 -15.39 -7.91
C ALA A 71 -4.85 -14.99 -6.57
N ASP A 72 -4.78 -15.93 -5.62
CA ASP A 72 -4.08 -15.71 -4.34
C ASP A 72 -2.58 -15.41 -4.51
N ALA A 73 -1.97 -15.88 -5.60
CA ALA A 73 -0.59 -15.50 -5.90
C ALA A 73 -0.44 -13.98 -6.09
N GLU A 74 -1.45 -13.30 -6.62
CA GLU A 74 -1.43 -11.87 -6.86
C GLU A 74 -1.57 -11.06 -5.57
N ILE A 75 -2.45 -11.50 -4.66
CA ILE A 75 -2.59 -10.84 -3.36
C ILE A 75 -1.31 -11.00 -2.53
N LEU A 76 -0.71 -12.20 -2.52
CA LEU A 76 0.56 -12.45 -1.85
C LEU A 76 1.68 -11.61 -2.43
N ALA A 77 1.77 -11.49 -3.76
CA ALA A 77 2.77 -10.66 -4.41
C ALA A 77 2.61 -9.17 -4.07
N ALA A 78 1.37 -8.66 -4.04
CA ALA A 78 1.08 -7.28 -3.67
C ALA A 78 1.45 -7.00 -2.20
N VAL A 79 1.03 -7.87 -1.28
CA VAL A 79 1.33 -7.75 0.15
C VAL A 79 2.83 -7.81 0.39
N ALA A 80 3.52 -8.81 -0.16
CA ALA A 80 4.96 -8.97 0.00
C ALA A 80 5.73 -7.76 -0.52
N TRP A 81 5.37 -7.23 -1.70
CA TRP A 81 6.02 -6.05 -2.26
C TRP A 81 5.78 -4.80 -1.41
N ALA A 82 4.55 -4.56 -0.97
CA ALA A 82 4.19 -3.40 -0.17
C ALA A 82 4.87 -3.42 1.21
N SER A 83 4.84 -4.56 1.92
CA SER A 83 5.54 -4.73 3.19
C SER A 83 7.05 -4.54 3.03
N PHE A 84 7.66 -5.11 1.97
CA PHE A 84 9.08 -4.92 1.72
C PHE A 84 9.45 -3.46 1.42
N THR A 85 8.56 -2.73 0.74
CA THR A 85 8.73 -1.31 0.44
C THR A 85 8.76 -0.47 1.73
N ALA A 86 7.83 -0.73 2.66
CA ALA A 86 7.83 -0.11 3.99
C ALA A 86 9.08 -0.47 4.81
N THR A 87 9.49 -1.74 4.81
CA THR A 87 10.71 -2.20 5.49
C THR A 87 11.95 -1.44 5.02
N ARG A 88 12.08 -1.19 3.70
CA ARG A 88 13.21 -0.42 3.16
C ARG A 88 13.24 1.01 3.70
N ARG A 89 12.08 1.67 3.80
CA ARG A 89 11.97 3.01 4.38
C ARG A 89 12.42 3.01 5.85
N ILE A 90 11.90 2.10 6.65
CA ILE A 90 12.22 1.97 8.08
C ILE A 90 13.70 1.64 8.28
N SER A 91 14.26 0.74 7.47
CA SER A 91 15.68 0.38 7.55
C SER A 91 16.61 1.56 7.29
N GLY A 92 16.16 2.55 6.49
CA GLY A 92 16.88 3.79 6.25
C GLY A 92 16.96 4.69 7.48
N TRP A 93 16.03 4.57 8.44
CA TRP A 93 16.08 5.31 9.72
C TRP A 93 17.00 4.65 10.74
N LEU A 94 17.10 3.32 10.69
CA LEU A 94 17.85 2.50 11.65
C LEU A 94 19.34 2.40 11.32
N SER A 95 19.73 2.72 10.08
CA SER A 95 21.13 2.72 9.69
C SER A 95 21.80 3.97 10.29
N PRO A 96 22.84 3.84 11.13
CA PRO A 96 23.60 5.00 11.57
C PRO A 96 24.17 5.71 10.34
N ALA A 97 24.13 7.04 10.34
CA ALA A 97 24.84 7.81 9.32
C ALA A 97 26.33 7.38 9.30
N PRO A 98 26.94 7.24 8.12
CA PRO A 98 28.38 6.94 8.01
C PRO A 98 29.24 8.01 8.69
#